data_AF-A0A523I1X8-F1
#
_entry.id   AF-A0A523I1X8-F1
#
_cell.length_a   1.000
_cell.length_b   1.000
_cell.length_c   1.000
_cell.angle_alpha   90.00
_cell.angle_beta   90.00
_cell.angle_gamma   90.00
#
_symmetry.space_group_name_H-M   'P 1'
#
loop_
_entity.id
_entity.type
_entity.pdbx_description
1 polymer ?
#
loop_
_entity_poly.entity_id
_entity_poly.type
_entity_poly.pdbx_seq_one_letter_code
_entity_poly.pdbx_strand_id
1 'polypeptide(L)'
;MDVLRASATLVVQIRQNTASVTTATYESMMSGITDINLVVVGDPDVASILARGGRDPHSLDDDEALRYAFLIRCWANQWLKQLRLYPAGRMSLRWGEPLNIDGV
;
A
#
# COMPACT_ATOMS: atom_id res chain seq x y z
N MET A 1 15.01 -30.70 -28.34
CA MET A 1 13.62 -30.57 -27.85
C MET A 1 13.57 -30.06 -26.40
N ASP A 2 14.57 -30.37 -25.58
CA ASP A 2 14.62 -29.99 -24.15
C ASP A 2 14.81 -28.49 -23.91
N VAL A 3 15.58 -27.79 -24.75
CA VAL A 3 15.81 -26.34 -24.63
C VAL A 3 14.52 -25.53 -24.85
N LEU A 4 13.66 -25.95 -25.79
CA LEU A 4 12.36 -25.31 -26.05
C LEU A 4 11.34 -25.56 -24.93
N ARG A 5 11.37 -26.75 -24.31
CA ARG A 5 10.54 -27.05 -23.15
C ARG A 5 11.02 -26.26 -21.92
N ALA A 6 12.32 -26.19 -21.71
CA ALA A 6 12.93 -25.42 -20.62
C ALA A 6 12.62 -23.92 -20.73
N SER A 7 12.73 -23.34 -21.93
CA SER A 7 12.39 -21.93 -22.15
C SER A 7 10.91 -21.65 -21.94
N ALA A 8 10.01 -22.53 -22.40
CA ALA A 8 8.57 -22.40 -22.15
C ALA A 8 8.22 -22.45 -20.66
N THR A 9 8.82 -23.37 -19.90
CA THR A 9 8.62 -23.46 -18.45
C THR A 9 9.14 -22.23 -17.72
N LEU A 10 10.30 -21.68 -18.11
CA LEU A 10 10.84 -20.44 -17.54
C LEU A 10 9.92 -19.25 -17.76
N VAL A 11 9.35 -19.10 -18.96
CA VAL A 11 8.37 -18.02 -19.24
C VAL A 11 7.15 -18.13 -18.33
N VAL A 12 6.62 -19.35 -18.14
CA VAL A 12 5.50 -19.58 -17.23
C VAL A 12 5.87 -19.24 -15.79
N GLN A 13 7.04 -19.67 -15.31
CA GLN A 13 7.53 -19.37 -13.96
C GLN A 13 7.74 -17.86 -13.73
N ILE A 14 8.26 -17.13 -14.72
CA ILE A 14 8.43 -15.68 -14.63
C ILE A 14 7.06 -14.99 -14.48
N ARG A 15 6.04 -15.43 -15.23
CA ARG A 15 4.69 -14.91 -15.13
C ARG A 15 4.08 -15.19 -13.75
N GLN A 16 4.20 -16.42 -13.27
CA GLN A 16 3.72 -16.83 -11.94
C GLN A 16 4.41 -16.04 -10.83
N ASN A 17 5.74 -15.93 -10.86
CA ASN A 17 6.50 -15.13 -9.90
C ASN A 17 6.07 -13.66 -9.92
N THR A 18 5.83 -13.09 -11.10
CA THR A 18 5.37 -11.71 -11.25
C THR A 18 3.98 -11.51 -10.65
N ALA A 19 3.07 -12.46 -10.87
CA ALA A 19 1.72 -12.44 -10.28
C ALA A 19 1.79 -12.57 -8.74
N SER A 20 2.58 -13.50 -8.21
CA SER A 20 2.74 -13.69 -6.76
C SER A 20 3.34 -12.46 -6.07
N VAL A 21 4.37 -11.84 -6.65
CA VAL A 21 4.97 -10.61 -6.11
C VAL A 21 3.95 -9.46 -6.12
N THR A 22 3.14 -9.38 -7.17
CA THR A 22 2.06 -8.38 -7.30
C THR A 22 1.02 -8.55 -6.18
N THR A 23 0.50 -9.75 -6.00
CA THR A 23 -0.47 -10.07 -4.93
C THR A 23 0.11 -9.80 -3.54
N ALA A 24 1.32 -10.26 -3.26
CA ALA A 24 1.97 -10.04 -1.97
C ALA A 24 2.16 -8.55 -1.67
N THR A 25 2.41 -7.74 -2.71
CA THR A 25 2.55 -6.29 -2.54
C THR A 25 1.21 -5.60 -2.28
N TYR A 26 0.14 -6.04 -2.95
CA TYR A 26 -1.22 -5.58 -2.67
C TYR A 26 -1.64 -5.91 -1.23
N GLU A 27 -1.45 -7.16 -0.81
CA GLU A 27 -1.74 -7.60 0.57
C GLU A 27 -0.93 -6.82 1.60
N SER A 28 0.36 -6.60 1.34
CA SER A 28 1.23 -5.79 2.22
C SER A 28 0.72 -4.36 2.38
N MET A 29 0.24 -3.73 1.31
CA MET A 29 -0.32 -2.39 1.39
C MET A 29 -1.63 -2.38 2.18
N MET A 30 -2.55 -3.32 1.90
CA MET A 30 -3.83 -3.41 2.60
C MET A 30 -3.64 -3.69 4.09
N SER A 31 -2.68 -4.55 4.44
CA SER A 31 -2.25 -4.78 5.83
C SER A 31 -1.73 -3.48 6.42
N GLY A 32 -0.81 -2.78 5.74
CA GLY A 32 -0.22 -1.56 6.25
C GLY A 32 -1.23 -0.43 6.51
N ILE A 33 -2.28 -0.31 5.68
CA ILE A 33 -3.39 0.63 5.93
C ILE A 33 -4.21 0.17 7.13
N THR A 34 -4.52 -1.13 7.21
CA THR A 34 -5.26 -1.70 8.34
C THR A 34 -4.53 -1.49 9.66
N ASP A 35 -3.21 -1.69 9.69
CA ASP A 35 -2.38 -1.50 10.88
C ASP A 35 -2.43 -0.05 11.36
N ILE A 36 -2.35 0.92 10.45
CA ILE A 36 -2.48 2.34 10.81
C ILE A 36 -3.88 2.64 11.35
N ASN A 37 -4.93 2.10 10.72
CA ASN A 37 -6.31 2.27 11.18
C ASN A 37 -6.52 1.67 12.57
N LEU A 38 -5.93 0.51 12.86
CA LEU A 38 -6.01 -0.11 14.18
C LEU A 38 -5.35 0.74 15.26
N VAL A 39 -4.21 1.38 14.96
CA VAL A 39 -3.58 2.34 15.89
C VAL A 39 -4.48 3.54 16.15
N VAL A 40 -5.11 4.09 15.11
CA VAL A 40 -6.02 5.24 15.24
C VAL A 40 -7.29 4.87 16.00
N VAL A 41 -7.89 3.71 15.73
CA VAL A 41 -9.12 3.26 16.41
C VAL A 41 -8.83 2.80 17.84
N GLY A 42 -7.65 2.22 18.09
CA GLY A 42 -7.27 1.67 19.39
C GLY A 42 -6.88 2.73 20.43
N ASP A 43 -6.58 3.96 20.00
CA ASP A 43 -6.18 5.04 20.89
C ASP A 43 -7.00 6.33 20.62
N PRO A 44 -7.92 6.72 21.54
CA PRO A 44 -8.75 7.90 21.35
C PRO A 44 -7.95 9.21 21.31
N ASP A 45 -6.77 9.24 21.93
CA ASP A 45 -5.88 10.40 21.87
C ASP A 45 -5.28 10.54 20.46
N VAL A 46 -4.81 9.44 19.87
CA VAL A 46 -4.35 9.41 18.47
C VAL A 46 -5.46 9.80 17.50
N ALA A 47 -6.69 9.30 17.71
CA ALA A 47 -7.84 9.69 16.90
C ALA A 47 -8.13 11.20 17.00
N SER A 48 -8.02 11.77 18.20
CA SER A 48 -8.20 13.21 18.45
C SER A 48 -7.14 14.06 17.74
N ILE A 49 -5.86 13.66 17.86
CA ILE A 49 -4.74 14.30 17.17
C ILE A 49 -4.94 14.27 15.65
N LEU A 50 -5.33 13.12 15.09
CA LEU A 50 -5.59 12.99 13.66
C LEU A 50 -6.73 13.92 13.20
N ALA A 51 -7.83 13.97 13.96
CA ALA A 51 -8.98 14.81 13.64
C ALA A 51 -8.67 16.31 13.75
N ARG A 52 -7.91 16.73 14.76
CA ARG A 52 -7.47 18.12 14.95
C ARG A 52 -6.45 18.52 13.90
N GLY A 53 -5.38 17.75 13.73
CA GLY A 53 -4.34 18.01 12.74
C GLY A 53 -4.87 18.06 11.31
N GLY A 54 -5.89 17.26 10.99
CA GLY A 54 -6.55 17.29 9.68
C GLY A 54 -7.40 18.54 9.42
N ARG A 55 -7.88 19.23 10.47
CA ARG A 55 -8.66 20.47 10.36
C ARG A 55 -7.79 21.72 10.48
N ASP A 56 -6.95 21.74 11.50
CA ASP A 56 -6.04 22.83 11.81
C ASP A 56 -4.73 22.28 12.42
N PRO A 57 -3.68 22.09 11.61
CA PRO A 57 -2.37 21.63 12.10
C PRO A 57 -1.74 22.53 13.15
N HIS A 58 -2.05 23.83 13.17
CA HIS A 58 -1.49 24.78 14.13
C HIS A 58 -2.15 24.70 15.51
N SER A 59 -3.25 23.97 15.62
CA SER A 59 -3.91 23.70 16.90
C SER A 59 -3.21 22.62 17.72
N LEU A 60 -2.22 21.92 17.14
CA LEU A 60 -1.45 20.87 17.81
C LEU A 60 -0.26 21.47 18.55
N ASP A 61 0.07 20.92 19.71
CA ASP A 61 1.37 21.19 20.35
C ASP A 61 2.52 20.47 19.61
N ASP A 62 3.76 20.68 20.05
CA ASP A 62 4.95 20.14 19.37
C ASP A 62 4.98 18.60 19.36
N ASP A 63 4.54 17.96 20.44
CA ASP A 63 4.52 16.50 20.56
C ASP A 63 3.38 15.90 19.72
N GLU A 64 2.21 16.52 19.76
CA GLU A 64 1.06 16.16 18.93
C GLU A 64 1.36 16.35 17.43
N ALA A 65 2.02 17.45 17.07
CA ALA A 65 2.42 17.74 15.69
C ALA A 65 3.41 16.69 15.16
N LEU A 66 4.34 16.25 16.01
CA LEU A 66 5.26 15.16 15.67
C LEU A 66 4.50 13.86 15.42
N ARG A 67 3.59 13.47 16.33
CA ARG A 67 2.76 12.26 16.20
C ARG A 67 1.89 12.32 14.94
N TYR A 68 1.26 13.46 14.67
CA TYR A 68 0.49 13.71 13.46
C TYR A 68 1.35 13.57 12.20
N ALA A 69 2.54 14.19 12.16
CA ALA A 69 3.44 14.10 11.03
C ALA A 69 3.86 12.65 10.72
N PHE A 70 4.12 11.84 11.76
CA PHE A 70 4.41 10.41 11.57
C PHE A 70 3.22 9.62 11.05
N LEU A 71 2.01 9.86 11.56
CA LEU A 71 0.78 9.22 11.07
C LEU A 71 0.56 9.51 9.58
N ILE A 72 0.63 10.78 9.19
CA ILE A 72 0.49 11.20 7.79
C ILE A 72 1.59 10.60 6.92
N ARG A 73 2.83 10.54 7.41
CA ARG A 73 3.95 9.94 6.68
C ARG A 73 3.76 8.43 6.48
N CYS A 74 3.20 7.72 7.45
CA CYS A 74 2.85 6.31 7.30
C CYS A 74 1.82 6.10 6.19
N TRP A 75 0.74 6.90 6.17
CA TRP A 75 -0.25 6.88 5.08
C TRP A 75 0.37 7.20 3.72
N ALA A 76 1.16 8.28 3.64
CA ALA A 76 1.84 8.69 2.41
C ALA A 76 2.80 7.62 1.89
N ASN A 77 3.48 6.88 2.77
CA ASN A 77 4.34 5.77 2.38
C ASN A 77 3.56 4.61 1.76
N GLN A 78 2.37 4.27 2.27
CA GLN A 78 1.52 3.25 1.65
C GLN A 78 1.01 3.70 0.28
N TRP A 79 0.63 4.98 0.13
CA TRP A 79 0.28 5.55 -1.18
C TRP A 79 1.46 5.60 -2.16
N LEU A 80 2.66 5.93 -1.70
CA LEU A 80 3.85 5.95 -2.55
C LEU A 80 4.18 4.55 -3.08
N LYS A 81 3.99 3.50 -2.26
CA LYS A 81 4.10 2.12 -2.72
C LYS A 81 3.10 1.84 -3.84
N GLN A 82 1.82 2.20 -3.67
CA GLN A 82 0.81 2.05 -4.72
C GLN A 82 1.19 2.76 -6.02
N LEU A 83 1.61 4.03 -5.94
CA LEU A 83 1.99 4.84 -7.09
C LEU A 83 3.18 4.26 -7.86
N ARG A 84 4.15 3.64 -7.17
CA ARG A 84 5.29 2.98 -7.83
C ARG A 84 4.89 1.69 -8.55
N LEU A 85 3.81 1.05 -8.13
CA LEU A 85 3.34 -0.22 -8.68
C LEU A 85 2.32 -0.06 -9.79
N TYR A 86 1.62 1.08 -9.83
CA TYR A 86 0.64 1.36 -10.87
C TYR A 86 1.22 1.36 -12.31
N PRO A 87 2.32 2.07 -12.62
CA PRO A 87 2.91 2.06 -13.96
C PRO A 87 3.42 0.68 -14.41
N ALA A 88 3.71 -0.21 -13.45
CA ALA A 88 4.16 -1.56 -13.74
C ALA A 88 3.00 -2.52 -14.09
N GLY A 89 1.75 -2.04 -14.10
CA GLY A 89 0.56 -2.88 -14.22
C GLY A 89 0.39 -3.83 -13.02
N ARG A 90 0.95 -3.45 -11.85
CA ARG A 90 1.01 -4.27 -10.63
C ARG A 90 0.11 -3.76 -9.49
N MET A 91 -0.62 -2.66 -9.68
CA MET A 91 -1.75 -2.33 -8.81
C MET A 91 -2.73 -1.37 -9.49
N SER A 92 -4.00 -1.40 -9.11
CA SER A 92 -4.98 -0.36 -9.48
C SER A 92 -4.72 0.93 -8.69
N LEU A 93 -4.99 2.10 -9.29
CA LEU A 93 -5.11 3.37 -8.56
C LEU A 93 -6.40 3.46 -7.76
N ARG A 94 -7.41 2.66 -8.12
CA ARG A 94 -8.70 2.64 -7.44
C ARG A 94 -8.62 1.78 -6.19
N TRP A 95 -8.92 2.40 -5.05
CA TRP A 95 -8.88 1.73 -3.75
C TRP A 95 -9.87 0.57 -3.70
N GLY A 96 -9.43 -0.60 -3.22
CA GLY A 96 -10.25 -1.80 -3.06
C GLY A 96 -10.50 -2.61 -4.35
N GLU A 97 -9.96 -2.19 -5.49
CA GLU A 97 -10.06 -2.96 -6.73
C GLU A 97 -8.78 -3.76 -7.00
N PRO A 98 -8.86 -5.09 -7.14
CA PRO A 98 -7.75 -5.84 -7.70
C PRO A 98 -7.49 -5.36 -9.13
N LEU A 99 -6.25 -5.49 -9.60
CA LEU A 99 -5.96 -5.31 -11.01
C LEU A 99 -6.86 -6.22 -11.85
N ASN A 100 -7.57 -5.63 -12.80
CA ASN A 100 -8.14 -6.40 -13.88
C ASN A 100 -7.00 -6.84 -14.81
N ILE A 101 -6.45 -8.02 -14.53
CA ILE A 101 -5.37 -8.63 -15.33
C ILE A 101 -5.92 -9.23 -16.65
N ASP A 102 -7.24 -9.20 -16.86
CA ASP A 102 -7.94 -9.79 -18.01
C ASP A 102 -8.27 -8.73 -19.09
N GLY A 103 -7.68 -7.54 -19.02
CA GLY A 103 -7.89 -6.42 -19.95
C GLY A 103 -6.93 -6.33 -21.13
N VAL A 104 -6.14 -7.38 -21.40
CA VAL A 104 -5.38 -7.62 -22.66
C VAL A 104 -5.51 -9.08 -23.05
#